data_AF-B8YE15-F1
#
_entry.id   AF-B8YE15-F1
#
_cell.length_a   1.000
_cell.length_b   1.000
_cell.length_c   1.000
_cell.angle_alpha   90.00
_cell.angle_beta   90.00
_cell.angle_gamma   90.00
#
_symmetry.space_group_name_H-M   'P 1'
#
loop_
_entity.id
_entity.type
_entity.pdbx_description
1 polymer ?
#
loop_
_entity_poly.entity_id
_entity_poly.type
_entity_poly.pdbx_seq_one_letter_code
_entity_poly.pdbx_strand_id
1 'polypeptide(L)' 'LQGQTQIYLNHSLGSKPWFAGENITICDSPMYELLDQHKLMKEGILDDFPNLVKFTERFELSRKSSLHASD' A
#
# COMPACT_ATOMS: atom_id res chain seq x y z
N LEU A 1 7.94 17.46 4.62
CA LEU A 1 8.31 16.24 3.85
C LEU A 1 7.41 15.05 4.22
N GLN A 2 7.23 14.71 5.51
CA GLN A 2 6.60 13.45 5.99
C GLN A 2 5.06 13.33 5.87
N GLY A 3 4.45 13.97 4.88
CA GLY A 3 3.01 13.88 4.61
C GLY A 3 2.65 14.18 3.15
N GLN A 4 3.53 14.90 2.45
CA GLN A 4 3.36 15.22 1.03
C GLN A 4 3.43 13.96 0.16
N THR A 5 4.24 12.98 0.56
CA THR A 5 4.31 11.67 -0.11
C THR A 5 2.99 10.91 0.04
N GLN A 6 2.40 10.81 1.23
CA GLN A 6 1.12 10.12 1.43
C GLN A 6 -0.01 10.79 0.65
N ILE A 7 -0.07 12.13 0.65
CA ILE A 7 -1.07 12.86 -0.13
C ILE A 7 -0.94 12.54 -1.63
N TYR A 8 0.29 12.59 -2.17
CA TYR A 8 0.55 12.29 -3.57
C TYR A 8 0.20 10.84 -3.93
N LEU A 9 0.61 9.89 -3.09
CA LEU A 9 0.33 8.47 -3.30
C LEU A 9 -1.17 8.17 -3.20
N ASN A 10 -1.87 8.75 -2.23
CA ASN A 10 -3.31 8.58 -2.07
C ASN A 10 -4.08 9.15 -3.26
N HIS A 11 -3.64 10.29 -3.80
CA HIS A 11 -4.20 10.86 -5.02
C HIS A 11 -3.91 9.98 -6.25
N SER A 12 -2.68 9.45 -6.37
CA SER A 12 -2.26 8.62 -7.49
C SER A 12 -2.99 7.27 -7.54
N LEU A 13 -3.21 6.67 -6.36
CA LEU A 13 -4.03 5.47 -6.22
C LEU A 13 -5.50 5.78 -6.54
N GLY A 14 -6.01 6.92 -6.07
CA GLY A 14 -7.39 7.33 -6.29
C GLY A 14 -8.37 6.28 -5.75
N SER A 15 -9.34 5.88 -6.57
CA SER A 15 -10.31 4.83 -6.25
C SER A 15 -9.89 3.42 -6.71
N LYS A 16 -8.71 3.28 -7.32
CA LYS A 16 -8.24 2.00 -7.88
C LYS A 16 -7.75 1.07 -6.76
N PRO A 17 -7.88 -0.25 -6.92
CA PRO A 17 -7.35 -1.20 -5.94
C PRO A 17 -5.81 -1.25 -5.91
N TRP A 18 -5.15 -0.93 -7.04
CA TRP A 18 -3.71 -0.99 -7.23
C TRP A 18 -3.20 0.28 -7.94
N PHE A 19 -1.91 0.59 -7.80
CA PHE A 19 -1.32 1.79 -8.41
C PHE A 19 -1.31 1.72 -9.94
N ALA A 20 -1.21 0.51 -10.50
CA ALA A 20 -1.27 0.28 -11.94
C ALA A 20 -2.70 0.15 -12.50
N GLY A 21 -3.74 0.21 -11.66
CA GLY A 21 -5.14 0.06 -12.08
C GLY A 21 -5.87 -1.06 -11.35
N GLU A 22 -6.56 -1.90 -12.11
CA GLU A 22 -7.45 -2.94 -11.57
C GLU A 22 -6.72 -4.21 -11.12
N ASN A 23 -5.53 -4.46 -11.65
CA ASN A 23 -4.75 -5.66 -11.36
C ASN A 23 -3.45 -5.31 -10.64
N ILE A 24 -3.00 -6.22 -9.76
CA ILE A 24 -1.71 -6.10 -9.10
C ILE A 24 -0.58 -6.26 -10.13
N THR A 25 0.46 -5.47 -9.99
CA THR A 25 1.66 -5.50 -10.84
C THR A 25 2.93 -5.46 -10.00
N ILE A 26 4.08 -5.65 -10.66
CA ILE A 26 5.40 -5.48 -10.01
C ILE A 26 5.61 -4.09 -9.42
N CYS A 27 4.88 -3.07 -9.90
CA CYS A 27 4.97 -1.69 -9.38
C CYS A 27 4.38 -1.58 -7.97
N ASP A 28 3.43 -2.44 -7.60
CA ASP A 28 2.76 -2.36 -6.30
C ASP A 28 3.67 -2.82 -5.14
N SER A 29 4.68 -3.66 -5.40
CA SER A 29 5.64 -4.10 -4.38
C SER A 29 6.48 -2.96 -3.80
N PRO A 30 7.24 -2.17 -4.59
CA PRO A 30 8.01 -1.05 -4.05
C PRO A 30 7.12 0.05 -3.45
N MET A 31 5.88 0.19 -3.92
CA MET A 31 4.92 1.13 -3.34
C MET A 31 4.46 0.69 -1.96
N TYR A 32 4.20 -0.61 -1.78
CA TYR A 32 3.95 -1.20 -0.47
C TYR A 32 5.16 -1.03 0.46
N GLU A 33 6.38 -1.37 0.00
CA GLU A 33 7.60 -1.29 0.81
C GLU A 33 7.86 0.13 1.33
N LEU A 34 7.65 1.15 0.49
CA LEU A 34 7.75 2.55 0.89
C LEU A 34 6.74 2.90 2.01
N LEU A 35 5.48 2.47 1.88
CA LEU A 35 4.44 2.71 2.87
C LEU A 35 4.69 1.94 4.17
N ASP A 36 5.22 0.72 4.08
CA ASP A 36 5.59 -0.12 5.21
C ASP A 36 6.70 0.54 6.04
N GLN A 37 7.76 1.05 5.39
CA GLN A 37 8.80 1.83 6.06
C GLN A 37 8.23 3.08 6.74
N HIS A 38 7.27 3.75 6.12
CA HIS A 38 6.63 4.91 6.72
C HIS A 38 5.83 4.55 7.99
N LYS A 39 5.10 3.42 7.97
CA LYS A 39 4.40 2.89 9.15
C LYS A 39 5.36 2.57 10.30
N LEU A 40 6.55 2.05 9.99
CA LEU A 40 7.60 1.78 10.98
C LEU A 40 8.20 3.06 11.59
N MET A 41 8.33 4.13 10.79
CA MET A 41 8.88 5.40 11.28
C MET A 41 7.88 6.20 12.12
N LYS A 42 6.59 6.11 11.79
CA LYS A 42 5.53 6.82 12.51
C LYS A 42 4.25 5.99 12.47
N GLU A 43 3.84 5.53 13.65
CA GLU A 43 2.56 4.86 13.84
C GLU A 43 1.40 5.79 13.45
N GLY A 44 0.36 5.23 12.83
CA GLY A 44 -0.83 5.97 12.38
C GLY A 44 -0.61 6.93 11.21
N ILE A 45 0.56 6.91 10.54
CA ILE A 45 0.85 7.85 9.43
C ILE A 45 -0.08 7.71 8.21
N LEU A 46 -0.83 6.61 8.13
CA LEU A 46 -1.78 6.35 7.04
C LEU A 46 -3.24 6.53 7.45
N ASP A 47 -3.55 6.85 8.71
CA ASP A 47 -4.92 6.84 9.23
C ASP A 47 -5.83 7.86 8.51
N ASP A 48 -5.26 8.99 8.09
CA ASP A 48 -5.95 10.02 7.31
C ASP A 48 -6.09 9.66 5.81
N PHE A 49 -5.54 8.52 5.37
CA PHE A 49 -5.44 8.11 3.97
C PHE A 49 -6.10 6.73 3.75
N PRO A 50 -7.44 6.65 3.77
CA PRO A 50 -8.17 5.37 3.75
C PRO A 50 -7.91 4.52 2.50
N ASN A 51 -7.54 5.13 1.36
CA ASN A 51 -7.20 4.35 0.16
C ASN A 51 -5.84 3.66 0.32
N LEU A 52 -4.87 4.33 0.94
CA LEU A 52 -3.56 3.74 1.23
C LEU A 52 -3.67 2.63 2.27
N VAL A 53 -4.50 2.81 3.31
CA VAL A 53 -4.79 1.74 4.29
C VAL A 53 -5.31 0.50 3.58
N LYS A 54 -6.39 0.63 2.79
CA LYS A 54 -6.98 -0.47 2.02
C LYS A 54 -6.00 -1.13 1.06
N PHE A 55 -5.12 -0.35 0.43
CA PHE A 55 -4.06 -0.88 -0.43
C PHE A 55 -3.08 -1.75 0.37
N THR A 56 -2.57 -1.26 1.50
CA THR A 56 -1.61 -2.02 2.32
C THR A 56 -2.21 -3.32 2.87
N GLU A 57 -3.45 -3.28 3.37
CA GLU A 57 -4.16 -4.47 3.84
C GLU A 57 -4.34 -5.52 2.74
N ARG A 58 -4.74 -5.08 1.53
CA ARG A 58 -4.91 -5.95 0.38
C ARG A 58 -3.60 -6.64 -0.02
N PHE A 59 -2.51 -5.87 -0.08
CA PHE A 59 -1.19 -6.40 -0.42
C PHE A 59 -0.69 -7.41 0.62
N GLU A 60 -0.86 -7.13 1.92
CA GLU A 60 -0.50 -8.03 3.02
C GLU A 60 -1.27 -9.35 2.96
N LEU A 61 -2.58 -9.30 2.67
CA LEU A 61 -3.41 -10.49 2.46
C LEU A 61 -2.93 -11.31 1.26
N SER A 62 -2.66 -10.68 0.12
CA SER A 62 -2.13 -11.37 -1.07
C SER A 62 -0.81 -12.08 -0.78
N ARG A 63 0.10 -11.46 -0.02
CA ARG A 63 1.37 -12.07 0.37
C ARG A 63 1.17 -13.29 1.28
N LYS A 64 0.29 -13.17 2.29
CA LYS A 64 -0.03 -14.27 3.21
C LYS A 64 -0.64 -15.46 2.48
N SER A 65 -1.56 -15.23 1.53
CA SER A 65 -2.15 -16.30 0.72
C SER A 65 -1.10 -17.01 -0.14
N SER A 66 -0.14 -16.27 -0.71
CA SER A 66 0.95 -16.87 -1.49
C SER A 66 1.90 -17.73 -0.64
N LEU A 67 2.12 -17.37 0.63
CA LEU A 67 2.99 -18.14 1.54
C LEU A 67 2.35 -19.48 1.94
N HIS A 68 1.03 -19.50 2.17
CA HIS A 68 0.30 -20.73 2.55
C HIS A 68 -0.01 -21.65 1.37
N ALA A 69 0.04 -21.17 0.13
CA ALA A 69 -0.18 -21.98 -1.07
C ALA A 69 1.08 -22.79 -1.48
N SER A 70 2.21 -22.57 -0.80
CA SER A 70 3.48 -23.25 -1.02
C SER A 70 3.79 -24.38 -0.01
N ASP A 71 2.83 -24.69 0.87
CA ASP A 71 2.84 -25.85 1.79
C ASP A 71 1.86 -26.94 1.33
#